data_AF-A0A5S4G441-F1
#
_entry.id   AF-A0A5S4G441-F1
#
_cell.length_a   1.000
_cell.length_b   1.000
_cell.length_c   1.000
_cell.angle_alpha   90.00
_cell.angle_beta   90.00
_cell.angle_gamma   90.00
#
_symmetry.space_group_name_H-M   'P 1'
#
loop_
_entity.id
_entity.type
_entity.pdbx_description
1 polymer ?
#
loop_
_entity_poly.entity_id
_entity_poly.type
_entity_poly.pdbx_seq_one_letter_code
_entity_poly.pdbx_strand_id
1 'polypeptide(L)'
;MTETPIHQIEFRWDPDYDLTGIAWSFESRTQFESWNNRLKKHAGVSARGRTAAAEAPSSAVYLTYPDGMAALILRSVDPRAMSPGNAASSAARGAGADRLHLVARALIGLGSTLTAEIAMLVAASDPRGIFSRLPGQVGRGTPLQPMSFTHLVGNAVATEDLERRARRAPGLDSLIAAVLENPARPVTMILPPDEIRSPVAASRALALLWASRRILKPLLTDADGRPLDGWRAAFSTCEAPLTGGDGRTEPAVAFRERGLEGPPLHEGPREVRPGDAAARQGDLSAAAGLLADAYAAFGDDAARLVRPVVRDCATLQDKIVAVACSEEITQAIDPGRVPVARETALSLIPIS
;
A
#
# COMPACT_ATOMS: atom_id res chain seq x y z
N MET A 1 22.28 -23.26 4.08
CA MET A 1 20.80 -23.33 4.10
C MET A 1 20.30 -22.80 2.78
N THR A 2 19.44 -23.52 2.07
CA THR A 2 18.86 -23.08 0.78
C THR A 2 17.75 -22.07 1.06
N GLU A 3 17.80 -20.92 0.39
CA GLU A 3 16.79 -19.87 0.51
C GLU A 3 15.43 -20.34 0.01
N THR A 4 14.35 -20.00 0.73
CA THR A 4 12.98 -20.35 0.30
C THR A 4 12.63 -19.61 -1.01
N PRO A 5 12.17 -20.32 -2.06
CA PRO A 5 11.90 -19.69 -3.34
C PRO A 5 10.68 -18.76 -3.29
N ILE A 6 10.75 -17.68 -4.08
CA ILE A 6 9.62 -16.81 -4.41
C ILE A 6 9.04 -17.29 -5.75
N HIS A 7 7.82 -17.81 -5.72
CA HIS A 7 7.13 -18.29 -6.91
C HIS A 7 6.51 -17.13 -7.71
N GLN A 8 6.25 -17.40 -8.99
CA GLN A 8 5.71 -16.44 -9.94
C GLN A 8 4.44 -16.97 -10.60
N ILE A 9 3.50 -16.07 -10.90
CA ILE A 9 2.42 -16.28 -11.88
C ILE A 9 2.31 -15.05 -12.77
N GLU A 10 2.29 -15.23 -14.08
CA GLU A 10 1.89 -14.18 -15.02
C GLU A 10 0.41 -14.32 -15.38
N PHE A 11 -0.36 -13.25 -15.21
CA PHE A 11 -1.75 -13.13 -15.58
C PHE A 11 -1.90 -12.26 -16.81
N ARG A 12 -2.71 -12.73 -17.76
CA ARG A 12 -3.07 -12.02 -18.99
C ARG A 12 -4.52 -12.29 -19.34
N TRP A 13 -5.07 -11.42 -20.17
CA TRP A 13 -6.44 -11.58 -20.66
C TRP A 13 -6.58 -12.85 -21.50
N ASP A 14 -7.68 -13.56 -21.27
CA ASP A 14 -8.09 -14.78 -21.93
C ASP A 14 -9.55 -14.67 -22.37
N PRO A 15 -9.91 -15.09 -23.60
CA PRO A 15 -11.29 -15.01 -24.08
C PRO A 15 -12.31 -15.79 -23.24
N ASP A 16 -11.91 -16.94 -22.69
CA ASP A 16 -12.80 -17.87 -21.99
C ASP A 16 -12.81 -17.61 -20.48
N TYR A 17 -11.72 -17.06 -19.94
CA TYR A 17 -11.49 -16.92 -18.50
C TYR A 17 -11.24 -15.48 -18.01
N ASP A 18 -11.33 -14.48 -18.88
CA ASP A 18 -10.90 -13.10 -18.64
C ASP A 18 -9.44 -13.06 -18.13
N LEU A 19 -9.08 -12.28 -17.12
CA LEU A 19 -7.72 -12.22 -16.61
C LEU A 19 -7.37 -13.48 -15.78
N THR A 20 -6.53 -14.36 -16.32
CA THR A 20 -6.13 -15.63 -15.69
C THR A 20 -4.62 -15.88 -15.78
N GLY A 21 -4.09 -16.74 -14.90
CA GLY A 21 -2.70 -17.17 -14.93
C GLY A 21 -2.38 -17.98 -16.18
N ILE A 22 -1.39 -17.53 -16.95
CA ILE A 22 -0.96 -18.16 -18.21
C ILE A 22 0.41 -18.84 -18.12
N ALA A 23 1.22 -18.49 -17.12
CA ALA A 23 2.58 -19.00 -16.90
C ALA A 23 2.89 -18.98 -15.40
N TRP A 24 3.63 -19.95 -14.90
CA TRP A 24 3.90 -20.10 -13.46
C TRP A 24 5.22 -20.81 -13.17
N SER A 25 5.72 -20.68 -11.94
CA SER A 25 6.94 -21.34 -11.45
C SER A 25 6.72 -22.41 -10.37
N PHE A 26 5.47 -22.75 -10.07
CA PHE A 26 5.13 -23.86 -9.17
C PHE A 26 5.46 -25.22 -9.78
N GLU A 27 5.87 -26.15 -8.93
CA GLU A 27 6.21 -27.54 -9.31
C GLU A 27 4.97 -28.37 -9.65
N SER A 28 3.81 -28.00 -9.08
CA SER A 28 2.56 -28.74 -9.28
C SER A 28 1.43 -27.84 -9.79
N ARG A 29 0.58 -28.43 -10.63
CA ARG A 29 -0.63 -27.77 -11.14
C ARG A 29 -1.61 -27.41 -10.03
N THR A 30 -1.74 -28.24 -9.00
CA THR A 30 -2.62 -27.98 -7.85
C THR A 30 -2.23 -26.73 -7.07
N GLN A 31 -0.92 -26.52 -6.84
CA GLN A 31 -0.43 -25.28 -6.21
C GLN A 31 -0.73 -24.07 -7.08
N PHE A 32 -0.49 -24.17 -8.40
CA PHE A 32 -0.82 -23.12 -9.35
C PHE A 32 -2.32 -22.79 -9.31
N GLU A 33 -3.21 -23.77 -9.39
CA GLU A 33 -4.66 -23.54 -9.41
C GLU A 33 -5.16 -22.90 -8.11
N SER A 34 -4.62 -23.32 -6.97
CA SER A 34 -4.90 -22.70 -5.66
C SER A 34 -4.53 -21.21 -5.65
N TRP A 35 -3.30 -20.87 -6.05
CA TRP A 35 -2.82 -19.49 -6.08
C TRP A 35 -3.48 -18.64 -7.17
N ASN A 36 -3.71 -19.20 -8.35
CA ASN A 36 -4.42 -18.55 -9.44
C ASN A 36 -5.83 -18.14 -8.99
N ASN A 37 -6.57 -19.03 -8.32
CA ASN A 37 -7.90 -18.72 -7.81
C ASN A 37 -7.88 -17.65 -6.71
N ARG A 38 -6.86 -17.65 -5.84
CA ARG A 38 -6.68 -16.61 -4.81
C ARG A 38 -6.38 -15.23 -5.40
N LEU A 39 -5.57 -15.18 -6.47
CA LEU A 39 -4.97 -13.94 -6.97
C LEU A 39 -5.65 -13.35 -8.19
N LYS A 40 -6.35 -14.13 -9.02
CA LYS A 40 -6.94 -13.67 -10.30
C LYS A 40 -7.80 -12.42 -10.14
N LYS A 41 -8.56 -12.34 -9.04
CA LYS A 41 -9.42 -11.17 -8.76
C LYS A 41 -8.61 -9.89 -8.49
N HIS A 42 -7.36 -9.99 -8.05
CA HIS A 42 -6.48 -8.85 -7.76
C HIS A 42 -5.52 -8.52 -8.89
N ALA A 43 -5.36 -9.42 -9.87
CA ALA A 43 -4.54 -9.18 -11.05
C ALA A 43 -5.16 -8.11 -11.97
N GLY A 44 -6.48 -7.93 -11.93
CA GLY A 44 -7.21 -6.94 -12.70
C GLY A 44 -7.13 -5.52 -12.12
N VAL A 45 -7.64 -4.56 -12.88
CA VAL A 45 -8.00 -3.22 -12.41
C VAL A 45 -9.51 -3.05 -12.57
N SER A 46 -10.15 -2.31 -11.66
CA SER A 46 -11.55 -1.91 -11.84
C SER A 46 -11.69 -1.12 -13.14
N ALA A 47 -12.58 -1.54 -14.03
CA ALA A 47 -12.84 -0.87 -15.30
C ALA A 47 -14.21 -0.17 -15.32
N ARG A 48 -14.89 -0.06 -14.16
CA ARG A 48 -16.19 0.60 -14.09
C ARG A 48 -15.99 2.11 -14.25
N GLY A 49 -16.37 2.64 -15.40
CA GLY A 49 -16.49 4.08 -15.63
C GLY A 49 -15.28 4.79 -16.24
N ARG A 50 -14.36 4.08 -16.91
CA ARG A 50 -13.13 4.67 -17.52
C ARG A 50 -12.31 5.47 -16.50
N THR A 51 -11.91 4.78 -15.44
CA THR A 51 -11.18 5.38 -14.34
C THR A 51 -9.70 5.60 -14.69
N ALA A 52 -9.06 6.64 -14.13
CA ALA A 52 -7.61 6.88 -14.21
C ALA A 52 -6.78 5.63 -13.85
N ALA A 53 -7.33 4.76 -13.01
CA ALA A 53 -6.72 3.49 -12.64
C ALA A 53 -6.49 2.57 -13.84
N ALA A 54 -7.42 2.52 -14.79
CA ALA A 54 -7.30 1.72 -16.01
C ALA A 54 -6.25 2.28 -16.99
N GLU A 55 -5.97 3.59 -16.91
CA GLU A 55 -4.97 4.29 -17.71
C GLU A 55 -3.58 4.29 -17.07
N ALA A 56 -3.46 3.86 -15.80
CA ALA A 56 -2.19 3.85 -15.09
C ALA A 56 -1.21 2.87 -15.78
N PRO A 57 0.00 3.32 -16.17
CA PRO A 57 0.95 2.48 -16.89
C PRO A 57 1.50 1.36 -16.03
N SER A 58 1.51 1.54 -14.70
CA SER A 58 1.87 0.51 -13.74
C SER A 58 1.25 0.74 -12.36
N SER A 59 0.99 -0.35 -11.64
CA SER A 59 0.52 -0.32 -10.25
C SER A 59 0.90 -1.59 -9.49
N ALA A 60 0.78 -1.57 -8.17
CA ALA A 60 1.11 -2.70 -7.31
C ALA A 60 0.01 -3.00 -6.29
N VAL A 61 -0.20 -4.30 -6.01
CA VAL A 61 -1.06 -4.80 -4.93
C VAL A 61 -0.24 -5.75 -4.08
N TYR A 62 -0.23 -5.55 -2.76
CA TYR A 62 0.41 -6.45 -1.82
C TYR A 62 -0.63 -7.03 -0.85
N LEU A 63 -0.59 -8.35 -0.67
CA LEU A 63 -1.55 -9.12 0.11
C LEU A 63 -0.82 -10.03 1.09
N THR A 64 -1.42 -10.22 2.26
CA THR A 64 -0.95 -11.16 3.29
C THR A 64 -2.04 -12.17 3.61
N TYR A 65 -1.67 -13.41 3.88
CA TYR A 65 -2.58 -14.52 4.10
C TYR A 65 -2.42 -15.14 5.49
N PRO A 66 -3.48 -15.75 6.07
CA PRO A 66 -3.41 -16.37 7.40
C PRO A 66 -2.41 -17.51 7.53
N ASP A 67 -2.04 -18.16 6.41
CA ASP A 67 -1.04 -19.22 6.33
C ASP A 67 0.41 -18.70 6.37
N GLY A 68 0.61 -17.40 6.62
CA GLY A 68 1.93 -16.76 6.69
C GLY A 68 2.53 -16.44 5.33
N MET A 69 1.81 -16.66 4.23
CA MET A 69 2.23 -16.31 2.89
C MET A 69 1.88 -14.85 2.55
N ALA A 70 2.60 -14.30 1.58
CA ALA A 70 2.34 -13.00 1.00
C ALA A 70 2.43 -13.04 -0.52
N ALA A 71 1.76 -12.11 -1.18
CA ALA A 71 1.82 -11.92 -2.62
C ALA A 71 1.96 -10.44 -2.98
N LEU A 72 2.92 -10.14 -3.86
CA LEU A 72 3.03 -8.85 -4.55
C LEU A 72 2.60 -9.04 -6.01
N ILE A 73 1.60 -8.31 -6.46
CA ILE A 73 1.13 -8.29 -7.84
C ILE A 73 1.56 -6.97 -8.46
N LEU A 74 2.43 -7.02 -9.46
CA LEU A 74 2.79 -5.87 -10.29
C LEU A 74 1.95 -5.90 -11.55
N ARG A 75 1.20 -4.83 -11.80
CA ARG A 75 0.33 -4.65 -12.96
C ARG A 75 0.96 -3.62 -13.90
N SER A 76 0.84 -3.82 -15.20
CA SER A 76 1.28 -2.90 -16.23
C SER A 76 0.42 -2.99 -17.48
N VAL A 77 0.35 -1.91 -18.25
CA VAL A 77 -0.28 -1.90 -19.57
C VAL A 77 0.78 -2.18 -20.64
N ASP A 78 0.63 -3.30 -21.35
CA ASP A 78 1.46 -3.66 -22.50
C ASP A 78 0.59 -4.03 -23.72
N PRO A 79 0.43 -3.11 -24.69
CA PRO A 79 -0.33 -3.39 -25.90
C PRO A 79 0.23 -4.55 -26.74
N ARG A 80 1.54 -4.84 -26.63
CA ARG A 80 2.21 -5.93 -27.36
C ARG A 80 1.97 -7.29 -26.73
N ALA A 81 1.45 -7.32 -25.50
CA ALA A 81 1.02 -8.54 -24.83
C ALA A 81 -0.35 -9.04 -25.34
N MET A 82 -0.88 -8.54 -26.46
CA MET A 82 -1.99 -9.19 -27.17
C MET A 82 -1.47 -10.18 -28.21
N SER A 83 -2.07 -11.37 -28.28
CA SER A 83 -1.87 -12.26 -29.43
C SER A 83 -2.66 -11.73 -30.64
N PRO A 84 -2.08 -11.69 -31.86
CA PRO A 84 -2.75 -11.16 -33.06
C PRO A 84 -4.12 -11.81 -33.35
N GLY A 85 -4.28 -13.10 -33.04
CA GLY A 85 -5.56 -13.82 -33.21
C GLY A 85 -6.69 -13.36 -32.28
N ASN A 86 -6.35 -12.74 -31.14
CA ASN A 86 -7.33 -12.30 -30.15
C ASN A 86 -7.84 -10.88 -30.46
N ALA A 87 -7.00 -10.04 -31.10
CA ALA A 87 -7.33 -8.67 -31.49
C ALA A 87 -8.44 -8.59 -32.57
N ALA A 88 -8.63 -9.67 -33.35
CA ALA A 88 -9.63 -9.75 -34.42
C ALA A 88 -11.00 -10.31 -33.95
N SER A 89 -11.12 -10.75 -32.69
CA SER A 89 -12.36 -11.34 -32.17
C SER A 89 -13.38 -10.28 -31.73
N SER A 90 -14.68 -10.59 -31.85
CA SER A 90 -15.78 -9.72 -31.39
C SER A 90 -15.74 -9.42 -29.89
N ALA A 91 -14.97 -10.18 -29.11
CA ALA A 91 -14.73 -9.99 -27.68
C ALA A 91 -13.99 -8.67 -27.36
N ALA A 92 -13.22 -8.12 -28.32
CA ALA A 92 -12.55 -6.83 -28.17
C ALA A 92 -13.51 -5.61 -28.12
N ARG A 93 -14.81 -5.80 -28.38
CA ARG A 93 -15.84 -4.75 -28.33
C ARG A 93 -16.73 -4.78 -27.06
N GLY A 94 -16.45 -5.69 -26.11
CA GLY A 94 -17.22 -5.85 -24.86
C GLY A 94 -16.58 -5.17 -23.63
N ALA A 95 -17.21 -5.35 -22.46
CA ALA A 95 -16.84 -4.77 -21.15
C ALA A 95 -15.43 -5.13 -20.61
N GLY A 96 -14.62 -5.86 -21.38
CA GLY A 96 -13.24 -6.25 -21.06
C GLY A 96 -12.17 -5.58 -21.94
N ALA A 97 -12.54 -4.67 -22.84
CA ALA A 97 -11.59 -4.01 -23.75
C ALA A 97 -10.42 -3.32 -23.01
N ASP A 98 -10.71 -2.69 -21.87
CA ASP A 98 -9.71 -1.99 -21.05
C ASP A 98 -8.72 -2.97 -20.37
N ARG A 99 -9.04 -4.26 -20.31
CA ARG A 99 -8.20 -5.32 -19.71
C ARG A 99 -7.35 -6.06 -20.74
N LEU A 100 -7.58 -5.85 -22.03
CA LEU A 100 -6.88 -6.55 -23.11
C LEU A 100 -5.37 -6.33 -23.09
N HIS A 101 -4.96 -5.13 -22.68
CA HIS A 101 -3.56 -4.73 -22.60
C HIS A 101 -2.98 -4.92 -21.20
N LEU A 102 -3.78 -5.39 -20.24
CA LEU A 102 -3.34 -5.55 -18.87
C LEU A 102 -2.50 -6.83 -18.73
N VAL A 103 -1.31 -6.65 -18.19
CA VAL A 103 -0.41 -7.71 -17.77
C VAL A 103 -0.23 -7.58 -16.27
N ALA A 104 -0.33 -8.69 -15.54
CA ALA A 104 0.06 -8.71 -14.14
C ALA A 104 1.05 -9.84 -13.88
N ARG A 105 2.05 -9.59 -13.03
CA ARG A 105 2.94 -10.62 -12.53
C ARG A 105 2.92 -10.64 -11.01
N ALA A 106 2.50 -11.76 -10.47
CA ALA A 106 2.51 -12.02 -9.04
C ALA A 106 3.83 -12.67 -8.62
N LEU A 107 4.36 -12.21 -7.50
CA LEU A 107 5.46 -12.79 -6.72
C LEU A 107 4.86 -13.33 -5.42
N ILE A 108 5.13 -14.58 -5.09
CA ILE A 108 4.47 -15.32 -4.01
C ILE A 108 5.52 -15.98 -3.13
N GLY A 109 5.51 -15.69 -1.83
CA GLY A 109 6.49 -16.22 -0.89
C GLY A 109 6.05 -16.10 0.56
N LEU A 110 6.93 -16.46 1.49
CA LEU A 110 6.70 -16.27 2.92
C LEU A 110 6.61 -14.77 3.24
N GLY A 111 5.61 -14.36 4.03
CA GLY A 111 5.42 -12.96 4.43
C GLY A 111 6.52 -12.41 5.34
N SER A 112 7.30 -13.29 5.98
CA SER A 112 8.53 -12.93 6.71
C SER A 112 9.69 -12.54 5.78
N THR A 113 9.62 -12.94 4.51
CA THR A 113 10.65 -12.69 3.49
C THR A 113 10.17 -11.62 2.51
N LEU A 114 9.04 -11.85 1.84
CA LEU A 114 8.36 -10.88 1.00
C LEU A 114 7.50 -9.97 1.88
N THR A 115 8.14 -9.12 2.69
CA THR A 115 7.44 -8.14 3.53
C THR A 115 6.82 -7.01 2.70
N ALA A 116 5.94 -6.20 3.28
CA ALA A 116 5.38 -5.06 2.55
C ALA A 116 6.46 -4.02 2.20
N GLU A 117 7.48 -3.84 3.05
CA GLU A 117 8.63 -2.99 2.78
C GLU A 117 9.39 -3.46 1.53
N ILE A 118 9.70 -4.75 1.46
CA ILE A 118 10.34 -5.34 0.29
C ILE A 118 9.42 -5.21 -0.93
N ALA A 119 8.12 -5.43 -0.76
CA ALA A 119 7.17 -5.31 -1.85
C ALA A 119 7.10 -3.87 -2.42
N MET A 120 7.21 -2.86 -1.57
CA MET A 120 7.28 -1.45 -1.98
C MET A 120 8.58 -1.12 -2.72
N LEU A 121 9.72 -1.64 -2.25
CA LEU A 121 11.01 -1.48 -2.94
C LEU A 121 10.96 -2.13 -4.33
N VAL A 122 10.49 -3.37 -4.42
CA VAL A 122 10.33 -4.06 -5.71
C VAL A 122 9.35 -3.32 -6.63
N ALA A 123 8.23 -2.84 -6.10
CA ALA A 123 7.27 -2.05 -6.89
C ALA A 123 7.88 -0.75 -7.43
N ALA A 124 8.77 -0.11 -6.68
CA ALA A 124 9.48 1.10 -7.11
C ALA A 124 10.60 0.84 -8.13
N SER A 125 10.95 -0.41 -8.39
CA SER A 125 12.12 -0.80 -9.19
C SER A 125 11.84 -0.90 -10.68
N ASP A 126 12.89 -0.79 -11.50
CA ASP A 126 12.80 -1.13 -12.92
C ASP A 126 12.53 -2.63 -13.08
N PRO A 127 11.41 -3.05 -13.71
CA PRO A 127 11.12 -4.45 -13.97
C PRO A 127 12.25 -5.21 -14.70
N ARG A 128 13.11 -4.53 -15.46
CA ARG A 128 14.28 -5.11 -16.15
C ARG A 128 15.36 -5.62 -15.20
N GLY A 129 15.51 -4.99 -14.03
CA GLY A 129 16.43 -5.48 -13.00
C GLY A 129 15.84 -6.64 -12.20
N ILE A 130 14.51 -6.67 -12.06
CA ILE A 130 13.82 -7.69 -11.26
C ILE A 130 13.63 -8.99 -12.04
N PHE A 131 13.10 -8.91 -13.26
CA PHE A 131 12.65 -10.09 -14.00
C PHE A 131 13.60 -10.49 -15.13
N SER A 132 13.95 -11.77 -15.20
CA SER A 132 14.73 -12.35 -16.30
C SER A 132 14.01 -12.30 -17.66
N ARG A 133 12.67 -12.36 -17.65
CA ARG A 133 11.80 -12.07 -18.79
C ARG A 133 10.78 -11.04 -18.36
N LEU A 134 10.59 -9.94 -19.07
CA LEU A 134 9.65 -8.93 -18.62
C LEU A 134 8.20 -9.46 -18.59
N PRO A 135 7.36 -8.96 -17.65
CA PRO A 135 5.92 -9.18 -17.72
C PRO A 135 5.39 -8.89 -19.14
N GLY A 136 4.56 -9.78 -19.68
CA GLY A 136 3.94 -9.62 -21.01
C GLY A 136 4.73 -10.27 -22.14
N GLN A 137 5.99 -10.61 -21.90
CA GLN A 137 6.87 -11.28 -22.87
C GLN A 137 6.88 -12.80 -22.74
N VAL A 138 6.02 -13.37 -21.89
CA VAL A 138 5.97 -14.81 -21.63
C VAL A 138 4.78 -15.42 -22.35
N GLY A 139 5.01 -16.54 -23.06
CA GLY A 139 3.97 -17.28 -23.74
C GLY A 139 3.14 -18.16 -22.79
N ARG A 140 1.90 -18.48 -23.17
CA ARG A 140 1.06 -19.41 -22.40
C ARG A 140 1.74 -20.77 -22.22
N GLY A 141 1.63 -21.32 -21.01
CA GLY A 141 2.21 -22.61 -20.64
C GLY A 141 3.73 -22.58 -20.48
N THR A 142 4.38 -21.43 -20.68
CA THR A 142 5.82 -21.31 -20.49
C THR A 142 6.15 -21.42 -19.00
N PRO A 143 7.05 -22.33 -18.59
CA PRO A 143 7.49 -22.39 -17.20
C PRO A 143 8.28 -21.13 -16.85
N LEU A 144 7.93 -20.52 -15.71
CA LEU A 144 8.73 -19.46 -15.09
C LEU A 144 9.72 -20.09 -14.11
N GLN A 145 10.87 -19.45 -13.93
CA GLN A 145 11.82 -19.85 -12.90
C GLN A 145 11.42 -19.20 -11.57
N PRO A 146 11.43 -19.93 -10.43
CA PRO A 146 11.31 -19.30 -9.12
C PRO A 146 12.44 -18.28 -8.90
N MET A 147 12.18 -17.25 -8.11
CA MET A 147 13.15 -16.21 -7.78
C MET A 147 13.73 -16.45 -6.39
N SER A 148 15.03 -16.22 -6.24
CA SER A 148 15.67 -16.11 -4.92
C SER A 148 15.35 -14.75 -4.30
N PHE A 149 15.11 -14.69 -3.00
CA PHE A 149 14.90 -13.43 -2.28
C PHE A 149 16.14 -12.53 -2.36
N THR A 150 17.34 -13.10 -2.31
CA THR A 150 18.60 -12.36 -2.47
C THR A 150 18.67 -11.62 -3.81
N HIS A 151 18.27 -12.24 -4.91
CA HIS A 151 18.17 -11.57 -6.23
C HIS A 151 17.16 -10.45 -6.21
N LEU A 152 15.99 -10.68 -5.62
CA LEU A 152 14.90 -9.70 -5.58
C LEU A 152 15.30 -8.44 -4.80
N VAL A 153 15.94 -8.60 -3.64
CA VAL A 153 16.42 -7.47 -2.83
C VAL A 153 17.63 -6.80 -3.47
N GLY A 154 18.58 -7.58 -4.03
CA GLY A 154 19.78 -7.04 -4.66
C GLY A 154 19.52 -6.20 -5.91
N ASN A 155 18.36 -6.36 -6.55
CA ASN A 155 17.92 -5.58 -7.70
C ASN A 155 16.79 -4.58 -7.38
N ALA A 156 16.32 -4.54 -6.14
CA ALA A 156 15.33 -3.55 -5.72
C ALA A 156 15.99 -2.18 -5.55
N VAL A 157 15.22 -1.09 -5.69
CA VAL A 157 15.70 0.26 -5.40
C VAL A 157 16.15 0.38 -3.94
N ALA A 158 17.12 1.26 -3.71
CA ALA A 158 17.62 1.55 -2.39
C ALA A 158 16.54 2.23 -1.52
N THR A 159 16.61 2.03 -0.20
CA THR A 159 15.61 2.57 0.73
C THR A 159 15.59 4.09 0.72
N GLU A 160 16.76 4.70 0.55
CA GLU A 160 16.99 6.15 0.55
C GLU A 160 16.23 6.85 -0.58
N ASP A 161 16.01 6.17 -1.71
CA ASP A 161 15.28 6.74 -2.84
C ASP A 161 13.78 6.81 -2.58
N LEU A 162 13.20 5.80 -1.91
CA LEU A 162 11.81 5.87 -1.45
C LEU A 162 11.67 6.88 -0.31
N GLU A 163 12.57 6.86 0.66
CA GLU A 163 12.57 7.78 1.80
C GLU A 163 12.57 9.24 1.34
N ARG A 164 13.47 9.62 0.42
CA ARG A 164 13.59 11.00 -0.09
C ARG A 164 12.28 11.52 -0.68
N ARG A 165 11.52 10.65 -1.34
CA ARG A 165 10.20 10.99 -1.92
C ARG A 165 9.13 11.03 -0.84
N ALA A 166 9.12 10.03 0.03
CA ALA A 166 8.19 9.88 1.14
C ALA A 166 8.22 11.09 2.08
N ARG A 167 9.41 11.64 2.38
CA ARG A 167 9.58 12.84 3.21
C ARG A 167 8.90 14.10 2.67
N ARG A 168 8.62 14.14 1.36
CA ARG A 168 8.02 15.30 0.67
C ARG A 168 6.57 15.03 0.25
N ALA A 169 6.04 13.85 0.52
CA ALA A 169 4.71 13.46 0.08
C ALA A 169 3.65 14.15 0.98
N PRO A 170 2.80 15.03 0.43
CA PRO A 170 1.79 15.69 1.25
C PRO A 170 0.69 14.69 1.66
N GLY A 171 -0.08 15.02 2.70
CA GLY A 171 -1.25 14.22 3.12
C GLY A 171 -0.93 12.95 3.92
N LEU A 172 0.30 12.84 4.44
CA LEU A 172 0.71 11.75 5.33
C LEU A 172 -0.04 11.80 6.67
N ASP A 173 -0.26 12.99 7.21
CA ASP A 173 -1.04 13.28 8.40
C ASP A 173 -2.49 12.77 8.30
N SER A 174 -3.19 13.08 7.19
CA SER A 174 -4.55 12.60 6.95
C SER A 174 -4.60 11.07 6.91
N LEU A 175 -3.61 10.42 6.29
CA LEU A 175 -3.51 8.95 6.24
C LEU A 175 -3.25 8.36 7.63
N ILE A 176 -2.29 8.90 8.37
CA ILE A 176 -1.95 8.46 9.73
C ILE A 176 -3.17 8.56 10.64
N ALA A 177 -3.86 9.71 10.64
CA ALA A 177 -5.06 9.91 11.45
C ALA A 177 -6.14 8.87 11.14
N ALA A 178 -6.40 8.63 9.85
CA ALA A 178 -7.42 7.69 9.42
C ALA A 178 -7.11 6.24 9.83
N VAL A 179 -5.85 5.83 9.76
CA VAL A 179 -5.40 4.51 10.21
C VAL A 179 -5.49 4.38 11.73
N LEU A 180 -5.01 5.38 12.48
CA LEU A 180 -4.97 5.32 13.94
C LEU A 180 -6.36 5.35 14.59
N GLU A 181 -7.36 6.00 13.97
CA GLU A 181 -8.72 6.04 14.50
C GLU A 181 -9.38 4.65 14.54
N ASN A 182 -9.07 3.76 13.59
CA ASN A 182 -9.55 2.38 13.58
C ASN A 182 -8.62 1.50 12.70
N PRO A 183 -7.55 0.91 13.25
CA PRO A 183 -6.56 0.18 12.46
C PRO A 183 -7.09 -1.09 11.76
N ALA A 184 -8.20 -1.65 12.26
CA ALA A 184 -8.85 -2.81 11.64
C ALA A 184 -9.63 -2.44 10.37
N ARG A 185 -10.03 -1.18 10.22
CA ARG A 185 -10.84 -0.71 9.09
C ARG A 185 -9.94 -0.30 7.91
N PRO A 186 -10.17 -0.82 6.69
CA PRO A 186 -9.49 -0.35 5.49
C PRO A 186 -9.61 1.15 5.27
N VAL A 187 -8.52 1.77 4.81
CA VAL A 187 -8.45 3.17 4.42
C VAL A 187 -8.26 3.27 2.91
N THR A 188 -9.07 4.10 2.27
CA THR A 188 -8.97 4.42 0.86
C THR A 188 -8.66 5.90 0.68
N MET A 189 -7.43 6.19 0.29
CA MET A 189 -6.94 7.52 -0.03
C MET A 189 -7.39 7.94 -1.42
N ILE A 190 -8.05 9.09 -1.51
CA ILE A 190 -8.50 9.68 -2.78
C ILE A 190 -7.42 10.63 -3.27
N LEU A 191 -6.76 10.28 -4.37
CA LEU A 191 -5.75 11.13 -5.01
C LEU A 191 -6.30 11.79 -6.29
N PRO A 192 -5.70 12.90 -6.74
CA PRO A 192 -5.96 13.44 -8.06
C PRO A 192 -5.75 12.38 -9.17
N PRO A 193 -6.56 12.39 -10.23
CA PRO A 193 -6.44 11.44 -11.34
C PRO A 193 -5.02 11.32 -11.92
N ASP A 194 -4.31 12.44 -12.05
CA ASP A 194 -2.95 12.44 -12.63
C ASP A 194 -1.92 11.75 -11.72
N GLU A 195 -2.13 11.78 -10.40
CA GLU A 195 -1.30 11.01 -9.46
C GLU A 195 -1.60 9.50 -9.55
N ILE A 196 -2.84 9.12 -9.85
CA ILE A 196 -3.24 7.72 -10.07
C ILE A 196 -2.71 7.20 -11.42
N ARG A 197 -2.70 8.04 -12.47
CA ARG A 197 -2.11 7.73 -13.78
C ARG A 197 -0.58 7.69 -13.76
N SER A 198 0.06 8.14 -12.68
CA SER A 198 1.51 8.14 -12.60
C SER A 198 2.06 6.72 -12.51
N PRO A 199 3.21 6.40 -13.13
CA PRO A 199 3.88 5.12 -12.92
C PRO A 199 4.07 4.82 -11.44
N VAL A 200 3.93 3.56 -11.03
CA VAL A 200 4.00 3.16 -9.61
C VAL A 200 5.28 3.67 -8.93
N ALA A 201 6.41 3.63 -9.64
CA ALA A 201 7.68 4.15 -9.15
C ALA A 201 7.61 5.65 -8.84
N ALA A 202 6.94 6.48 -9.64
CA ALA A 202 6.81 7.91 -9.39
C ALA A 202 5.57 8.28 -8.54
N SER A 203 4.73 7.30 -8.18
CA SER A 203 3.44 7.57 -7.55
C SER A 203 3.58 8.10 -6.12
N ARG A 204 2.74 9.10 -5.78
CA ARG A 204 2.58 9.58 -4.40
C ARG A 204 2.03 8.48 -3.48
N ALA A 205 1.18 7.61 -4.01
CA ALA A 205 0.64 6.45 -3.30
C ALA A 205 1.75 5.60 -2.66
N LEU A 206 2.79 5.26 -3.43
CA LEU A 206 3.90 4.46 -2.92
C LEU A 206 4.73 5.22 -1.87
N ALA A 207 4.94 6.52 -2.06
CA ALA A 207 5.64 7.38 -1.11
C ALA A 207 4.89 7.48 0.24
N LEU A 208 3.56 7.62 0.20
CA LEU A 208 2.71 7.66 1.39
C LEU A 208 2.63 6.32 2.11
N LEU A 209 2.57 5.20 1.37
CA LEU A 209 2.64 3.86 1.94
C LEU A 209 3.96 3.63 2.67
N TRP A 210 5.08 4.05 2.06
CA TRP A 210 6.39 3.93 2.66
C TRP A 210 6.45 4.71 3.98
N ALA A 211 6.15 6.01 3.94
CA ALA A 211 6.17 6.87 5.13
C ALA A 211 5.26 6.37 6.26
N SER A 212 3.98 6.14 5.94
CA SER A 212 2.97 5.72 6.92
C SER A 212 3.38 4.42 7.60
N ARG A 213 3.90 3.45 6.85
CA ARG A 213 4.32 2.17 7.43
C ARG A 213 5.49 2.33 8.40
N ARG A 214 6.48 3.15 8.06
CA ARG A 214 7.67 3.36 8.91
C ARG A 214 7.30 4.06 10.21
N ILE A 215 6.47 5.11 10.12
CA ILE A 215 6.12 5.93 11.28
C ILE A 215 5.04 5.31 12.16
N LEU A 216 4.12 4.52 11.61
CA LEU A 216 3.05 3.83 12.36
C LEU A 216 3.53 2.54 13.04
N LYS A 217 4.64 1.95 12.60
CA LYS A 217 5.14 0.66 13.13
C LYS A 217 5.25 0.63 14.67
N PRO A 218 5.82 1.65 15.35
CA PRO A 218 5.88 1.65 16.82
C PRO A 218 4.51 1.67 17.51
N LEU A 219 3.47 2.19 16.84
CA LEU A 219 2.13 2.27 17.40
C LEU A 219 1.35 0.97 17.16
N LEU A 220 1.45 0.40 15.96
CA LEU A 220 0.58 -0.67 15.47
C LEU A 220 1.24 -2.07 15.43
N THR A 221 2.43 -2.22 16.01
CA THR A 221 3.07 -3.52 16.15
C THR A 221 3.63 -3.73 17.56
N ASP A 222 3.75 -4.99 17.98
CA ASP A 222 4.44 -5.37 19.21
C ASP A 222 5.98 -5.36 19.03
N ALA A 223 6.70 -5.74 20.09
CA ALA A 223 8.17 -5.80 20.08
C ALA A 223 8.74 -6.79 19.04
N ASP A 224 7.99 -7.85 18.71
CA ASP A 224 8.33 -8.83 17.69
C ASP A 224 7.90 -8.38 16.28
N GLY A 225 7.26 -7.21 16.16
CA GLY A 225 6.76 -6.66 14.91
C GLY A 225 5.44 -7.26 14.44
N ARG A 226 4.72 -7.98 15.31
CA ARG A 226 3.40 -8.54 14.97
C ARG A 226 2.34 -7.43 15.02
N PRO A 227 1.37 -7.42 14.08
CA PRO A 227 0.33 -6.40 14.05
C PRO A 227 -0.55 -6.41 15.31
N LEU A 228 -0.91 -5.22 15.79
CA LEU A 228 -1.87 -4.98 16.87
C LEU A 228 -3.15 -4.34 16.32
N ASP A 229 -4.22 -4.35 17.13
CA ASP A 229 -5.47 -3.61 16.86
C ASP A 229 -6.14 -3.94 15.52
N GLY A 230 -5.91 -5.16 14.99
CA GLY A 230 -6.42 -5.59 13.70
C GLY A 230 -5.72 -4.98 12.49
N TRP A 231 -4.59 -4.28 12.69
CA TRP A 231 -3.79 -3.70 11.62
C TRP A 231 -3.31 -4.76 10.62
N ARG A 232 -3.32 -4.42 9.33
CA ARG A 232 -2.89 -5.31 8.25
C ARG A 232 -1.88 -4.60 7.36
N ALA A 233 -0.91 -5.36 6.85
CA ALA A 233 0.15 -4.85 5.99
C ALA A 233 -0.23 -4.75 4.50
N ALA A 234 -1.42 -5.23 4.12
CA ALA A 234 -1.87 -5.30 2.74
C ALA A 234 -2.12 -3.89 2.16
N PHE A 235 -1.70 -3.65 0.92
CA PHE A 235 -1.90 -2.36 0.25
C PHE A 235 -2.21 -2.47 -1.23
N SER A 236 -2.72 -1.39 -1.83
CA SER A 236 -2.85 -1.24 -3.28
C SER A 236 -2.53 0.19 -3.70
N THR A 237 -1.56 0.39 -4.61
CA THR A 237 -1.15 1.74 -5.06
C THR A 237 -2.12 2.38 -6.04
N CYS A 238 -3.08 1.60 -6.55
CA CYS A 238 -4.10 2.00 -7.50
C CYS A 238 -5.23 0.98 -7.42
N GLU A 239 -6.49 1.39 -7.59
CA GLU A 239 -7.72 0.62 -7.35
C GLU A 239 -7.54 -0.91 -7.56
N ALA A 240 -7.68 -1.67 -6.48
CA ALA A 240 -7.99 -3.09 -6.60
C ALA A 240 -9.47 -3.16 -7.02
N PRO A 241 -9.86 -4.07 -7.92
CA PRO A 241 -11.26 -4.15 -8.33
C PRO A 241 -12.13 -4.34 -7.10
N LEU A 242 -13.07 -3.39 -6.90
CA LEU A 242 -14.04 -3.45 -5.83
C LEU A 242 -14.76 -4.78 -5.93
N THR A 243 -14.39 -5.70 -5.05
CA THR A 243 -15.23 -6.87 -4.82
C THR A 243 -16.46 -6.31 -4.12
N GLY A 244 -17.65 -6.43 -4.73
CA GLY A 244 -18.91 -5.89 -4.19
C GLY A 244 -19.38 -6.54 -2.89
N GLY A 245 -18.46 -6.75 -1.94
CA GLY A 245 -18.67 -7.28 -0.61
C GLY A 245 -18.50 -6.19 0.46
N ASP A 246 -18.55 -6.62 1.71
CA ASP A 246 -18.53 -5.82 2.94
C ASP A 246 -17.21 -5.07 3.23
N GLY A 247 -16.29 -4.98 2.27
CA GLY A 247 -14.99 -4.32 2.43
C GLY A 247 -13.95 -5.11 3.24
N ARG A 248 -14.28 -6.27 3.84
CA ARG A 248 -13.33 -7.02 4.70
C ARG A 248 -12.15 -7.62 3.93
N THR A 249 -12.35 -7.88 2.64
CA THR A 249 -11.30 -8.40 1.74
C THR A 249 -10.49 -7.31 1.06
N GLU A 250 -10.75 -6.04 1.35
CA GLU A 250 -10.00 -4.92 0.79
C GLU A 250 -8.62 -4.80 1.46
N PRO A 251 -7.60 -4.32 0.70
CA PRO A 251 -6.31 -3.96 1.26
C PRO A 251 -6.46 -2.97 2.43
N ALA A 252 -5.54 -3.01 3.39
CA ALA A 252 -5.59 -2.12 4.55
C ALA A 252 -5.49 -0.65 4.14
N VAL A 253 -4.66 -0.37 3.13
CA VAL A 253 -4.54 0.95 2.51
C VAL A 253 -4.63 0.82 0.99
N ALA A 254 -5.59 1.52 0.39
CA ALA A 254 -5.75 1.59 -1.06
C ALA A 254 -5.76 3.04 -1.54
N PHE A 255 -5.39 3.25 -2.80
CA PHE A 255 -5.44 4.57 -3.45
C PHE A 255 -6.32 4.49 -4.69
N ARG A 256 -7.15 5.50 -4.90
CA ARG A 256 -8.02 5.63 -6.07
C ARG A 256 -8.24 7.09 -6.42
N GLU A 257 -8.75 7.33 -7.62
CA GLU A 257 -9.37 8.61 -7.91
C GLU A 257 -10.79 8.66 -7.35
N ARG A 258 -11.39 9.84 -7.32
CA ARG A 258 -12.79 9.98 -6.91
C ARG A 258 -13.70 9.31 -7.94
N GLY A 259 -14.28 8.16 -7.58
CA GLY A 259 -15.31 7.51 -8.38
C GLY A 259 -16.64 8.28 -8.35
N LEU A 260 -17.48 8.04 -9.36
CA LEU A 260 -18.87 8.50 -9.41
C LEU A 260 -19.77 7.81 -8.36
N GLU A 261 -19.35 6.66 -7.84
CA GLU A 261 -20.06 5.93 -6.79
C GLU A 261 -19.60 6.42 -5.41
N GLY A 262 -20.57 6.84 -4.60
CA GLY A 262 -20.35 7.24 -3.22
C GLY A 262 -19.85 6.08 -2.34
N PRO A 263 -19.43 6.37 -1.09
CA PRO A 263 -18.91 5.35 -0.19
C PRO A 263 -19.93 4.20 -0.03
N PRO A 264 -19.47 2.94 0.11
CA PRO A 264 -20.36 1.83 0.43
C PRO A 264 -21.17 2.19 1.69
N LEU A 265 -22.49 1.97 1.64
CA LEU A 265 -23.37 2.14 2.79
C LEU A 265 -22.82 1.32 3.96
N HIS A 266 -22.55 2.01 5.08
CA HIS A 266 -22.17 1.51 6.40
C HIS A 266 -21.34 0.21 6.43
N GLU A 267 -20.03 0.34 6.75
CA GLU A 267 -18.98 -0.70 6.94
C GLU A 267 -17.88 -0.78 5.86
N GLY A 268 -18.02 -0.05 4.74
CA GLY A 268 -16.98 0.00 3.70
C GLY A 268 -15.67 0.70 4.10
N PRO A 269 -14.64 0.66 3.22
CA PRO A 269 -13.38 1.38 3.42
C PRO A 269 -13.62 2.86 3.72
N ARG A 270 -12.85 3.42 4.65
CA ARG A 270 -12.93 4.86 4.95
C ARG A 270 -12.28 5.67 3.84
N GLU A 271 -13.00 6.64 3.30
CA GLU A 271 -12.44 7.58 2.32
C GLU A 271 -11.71 8.72 3.01
N VAL A 272 -10.53 9.07 2.51
CA VAL A 272 -9.70 10.16 3.04
C VAL A 272 -9.11 10.92 1.86
N ARG A 273 -9.13 12.26 1.89
CA ARG A 273 -8.41 13.08 0.92
C ARG A 273 -7.18 13.69 1.56
N PRO A 274 -6.09 13.89 0.81
CA PRO A 274 -4.99 14.70 1.28
C PRO A 274 -5.45 16.11 1.65
N GLY A 275 -5.15 16.54 2.88
CA GLY A 275 -5.56 17.85 3.37
C GLY A 275 -7.00 17.90 3.91
N ASP A 276 -7.73 16.78 3.93
CA ASP A 276 -8.87 16.67 4.84
C ASP A 276 -8.31 16.86 6.25
N ALA A 277 -8.79 17.89 6.96
CA ALA A 277 -8.44 18.10 8.35
C ALA A 277 -8.80 16.82 9.10
N ALA A 278 -7.79 16.11 9.62
CA ALA A 278 -7.98 14.94 10.48
C ALA A 278 -9.10 15.29 11.47
N ALA A 279 -10.20 14.55 11.41
CA ALA A 279 -11.50 14.99 11.88
C ALA A 279 -11.43 15.66 13.26
N ARG A 280 -11.50 17.00 13.28
CA ARG A 280 -11.63 17.87 14.46
C ARG A 280 -10.47 17.82 15.47
N GLN A 281 -10.31 18.94 16.17
CA GLN A 281 -9.33 19.17 17.23
C GLN A 281 -9.30 18.03 18.24
N GLY A 282 -8.11 17.57 18.63
CA GLY A 282 -7.92 16.52 19.64
C GLY A 282 -6.61 15.75 19.47
N ASP A 283 -6.37 14.79 20.36
CA ASP A 283 -5.11 14.07 20.46
C ASP A 283 -4.77 13.28 19.19
N LEU A 284 -5.76 12.70 18.50
CA LEU A 284 -5.54 11.97 17.26
C LEU A 284 -4.95 12.86 16.15
N SER A 285 -5.51 14.05 15.96
CA SER A 285 -5.06 15.01 14.94
C SER A 285 -3.67 15.55 15.30
N ALA A 286 -3.45 15.87 16.59
CA ALA A 286 -2.16 16.31 17.08
C ALA A 286 -1.06 15.24 16.91
N ALA A 287 -1.35 13.99 17.28
CA ALA A 287 -0.43 12.88 17.10
C ALA A 287 -0.14 12.62 15.61
N ALA A 288 -1.16 12.62 14.76
CA ALA A 288 -0.99 12.39 13.32
C ALA A 288 -0.12 13.48 12.66
N GLY A 289 -0.37 14.74 13.00
CA GLY A 289 0.46 15.86 12.54
C GLY A 289 1.90 15.73 13.03
N LEU A 290 2.10 15.48 14.33
CA LEU A 290 3.44 15.36 14.90
C LEU A 290 4.23 14.18 14.33
N LEU A 291 3.58 13.05 14.06
CA LEU A 291 4.20 11.90 13.39
C LEU A 291 4.57 12.21 11.93
N ALA A 292 3.69 12.91 11.20
CA ALA A 292 3.97 13.33 9.84
C ALA A 292 5.16 14.31 9.78
N ASP A 293 5.19 15.28 10.70
CA ASP A 293 6.28 16.25 10.83
C ASP A 293 7.60 15.57 11.23
N ALA A 294 7.55 14.63 12.19
CA ALA A 294 8.71 13.82 12.56
C ALA A 294 9.25 13.04 11.35
N TYR A 295 8.38 12.44 10.56
CA TYR A 295 8.79 11.73 9.35
C TYR A 295 9.35 12.69 8.29
N ALA A 296 8.77 13.87 8.10
CA ALA A 296 9.31 14.87 7.18
C ALA A 296 10.73 15.33 7.57
N ALA A 297 10.96 15.54 8.88
CA ALA A 297 12.24 15.97 9.43
C ALA A 297 13.31 14.87 9.41
N PHE A 298 12.98 13.66 9.86
CA PHE A 298 13.95 12.58 10.13
C PHE A 298 13.83 11.37 9.20
N GLY A 299 12.83 11.33 8.33
CA GLY A 299 12.60 10.22 7.41
C GLY A 299 12.46 8.88 8.13
N ASP A 300 13.22 7.89 7.67
CA ASP A 300 13.16 6.52 8.18
C ASP A 300 13.62 6.40 9.65
N ASP A 301 14.44 7.35 10.10
CA ASP A 301 14.92 7.41 11.49
C ASP A 301 13.89 7.99 12.46
N ALA A 302 12.78 8.58 11.98
CA ALA A 302 11.72 9.14 12.83
C ALA A 302 11.15 8.11 13.82
N ALA A 303 11.12 6.82 13.45
CA ALA A 303 10.67 5.76 14.35
C ALA A 303 11.54 5.63 15.62
N ARG A 304 12.81 6.08 15.60
CA ARG A 304 13.68 6.09 16.79
C ARG A 304 13.25 7.13 17.82
N LEU A 305 12.62 8.22 17.39
CA LEU A 305 12.05 9.25 18.26
C LEU A 305 10.71 8.77 18.87
N VAL A 306 9.89 8.08 18.09
CA VAL A 306 8.56 7.65 18.52
C VAL A 306 8.61 6.46 19.49
N ARG A 307 9.52 5.50 19.27
CA ARG A 307 9.56 4.26 20.07
C ARG A 307 9.67 4.49 21.59
N PRO A 308 10.58 5.35 22.11
CA PRO A 308 10.67 5.60 23.55
C PRO A 308 9.37 6.15 24.14
N VAL A 309 8.69 7.04 23.42
CA VAL A 309 7.45 7.72 23.86
C VAL A 309 6.31 6.72 24.05
N VAL A 310 6.22 5.71 23.19
CA VAL A 310 5.07 4.78 23.16
C VAL A 310 5.35 3.43 23.81
N ARG A 311 6.58 3.18 24.29
CA ARG A 311 7.05 1.86 24.73
C ARG A 311 6.25 1.31 25.91
N ASP A 312 5.93 2.16 26.88
CA ASP A 312 5.30 1.75 28.14
C ASP A 312 3.78 1.98 28.12
N CYS A 313 3.21 2.34 26.96
CA CYS A 313 1.78 2.52 26.76
C CYS A 313 1.08 1.17 26.53
N ALA A 314 0.03 0.89 27.29
CA ALA A 314 -0.71 -0.36 27.21
C ALA A 314 -1.68 -0.43 26.03
N THR A 315 -2.33 0.69 25.70
CA THR A 315 -3.35 0.74 24.65
C THR A 315 -2.94 1.66 23.50
N LEU A 316 -3.56 1.47 22.32
CA LEU A 316 -3.37 2.39 21.20
C LEU A 316 -3.75 3.82 21.56
N GLN A 317 -4.81 4.02 22.35
CA GLN A 317 -5.23 5.33 22.81
C GLN A 317 -4.14 6.00 23.67
N ASP A 318 -3.52 5.25 24.57
CA ASP A 318 -2.41 5.77 25.39
C ASP A 318 -1.22 6.18 24.52
N LYS A 319 -0.90 5.38 23.49
CA LYS A 319 0.16 5.72 22.52
C LYS A 319 -0.16 7.00 21.75
N ILE A 320 -1.41 7.18 21.32
CA ILE A 320 -1.86 8.39 20.62
C ILE A 320 -1.71 9.61 21.53
N VAL A 321 -2.18 9.54 22.78
CA VAL A 321 -2.05 10.64 23.75
C VAL A 321 -0.58 10.94 24.06
N ALA A 322 0.24 9.91 24.27
CA ALA A 322 1.67 10.08 24.55
C ALA A 322 2.40 10.79 23.41
N VAL A 323 2.11 10.44 22.15
CA VAL A 323 2.66 11.15 20.99
C VAL A 323 2.12 12.57 20.90
N ALA A 324 0.80 12.76 21.03
CA ALA A 324 0.17 14.08 20.95
C ALA A 324 0.73 15.09 21.95
N CYS A 325 1.15 14.61 23.13
CA CYS A 325 1.70 15.43 24.21
C CYS A 325 3.24 15.39 24.31
N SER A 326 3.95 14.75 23.36
CA SER A 326 5.41 14.59 23.48
C SER A 326 6.14 15.90 23.18
N GLU A 327 6.68 16.51 24.24
CA GLU A 327 7.61 17.62 24.12
C GLU A 327 8.92 17.18 23.46
N GLU A 328 9.38 15.94 23.67
CA GLU A 328 10.64 15.46 23.10
C GLU A 328 10.58 15.38 21.58
N ILE A 329 9.49 14.85 21.01
CA ILE A 329 9.30 14.82 19.56
C ILE A 329 9.17 16.26 19.01
N THR A 330 8.42 17.11 19.71
CA THR A 330 8.23 18.51 19.31
C THR A 330 9.54 19.30 19.27
N GLN A 331 10.36 19.20 20.32
CA GLN A 331 11.66 19.85 20.43
C GLN A 331 12.67 19.29 19.42
N ALA A 332 12.61 17.98 19.12
CA ALA A 332 13.46 17.39 18.10
C ALA A 332 13.16 17.97 16.71
N ILE A 333 11.88 18.15 16.37
CA ILE A 333 11.45 18.72 15.07
C ILE A 333 11.78 20.20 14.98
N ASP A 334 11.49 20.98 16.03
CA ASP A 334 11.71 22.43 16.08
C ASP A 334 12.39 22.84 17.41
N PRO A 335 13.73 22.79 17.47
CA PRO A 335 14.48 23.11 18.69
C PRO A 335 14.40 24.61 19.08
N GLY A 336 13.84 25.47 18.24
CA GLY A 336 13.64 26.89 18.50
C GLY A 336 12.27 27.25 19.09
N ARG A 337 11.35 26.28 19.20
CA ARG A 337 9.98 26.52 19.68
C ARG A 337 9.94 26.57 21.20
N VAL A 338 9.80 27.78 21.77
CA VAL A 338 9.57 27.98 23.21
C VAL A 338 8.22 27.35 23.59
N PRO A 339 8.14 26.51 24.64
CA PRO A 339 6.87 25.94 25.09
C PRO A 339 5.89 27.06 25.45
N VAL A 340 4.70 27.04 24.87
CA VAL A 340 3.62 27.93 25.30
C VAL A 340 3.18 27.45 26.67
N ALA A 341 3.72 28.07 27.73
CA ALA A 341 3.26 27.84 29.08
C ALA A 341 1.74 28.03 29.12
N ARG A 342 1.01 26.99 29.55
CA ARG A 342 -0.41 27.12 29.88
C ARG A 342 -0.53 28.19 30.96
N GLU A 343 -1.02 29.37 30.58
CA GLU A 343 -1.50 30.37 31.55
C GLU A 343 -2.65 29.73 32.32
N THR A 344 -2.31 29.23 33.50
CA THR A 344 -3.27 28.89 34.54
C THR A 344 -3.93 30.20 34.93
N ALA A 345 -5.15 30.44 34.44
CA ALA A 345 -5.98 31.56 34.86
C ALA A 345 -6.30 31.40 36.36
N LEU A 346 -5.41 31.94 37.20
CA LEU A 346 -5.70 32.16 38.61
C LEU A 346 -6.66 33.35 38.69
N SER A 347 -7.87 33.02 39.12
CA SER A 347 -8.92 33.93 39.53
C SER A 347 -8.39 35.05 40.43
N LEU A 348 -8.61 36.30 40.04
CA LEU A 348 -8.68 37.41 40.97
C LEU A 348 -10.14 37.85 41.07
N ILE A 349 -10.77 37.42 42.15
CA ILE A 349 -12.02 38.00 42.65
C ILE A 349 -11.66 39.37 43.22
N PRO A 350 -12.26 40.49 42.77
CA PRO A 350 -12.16 41.73 43.51
C PRO A 350 -13.20 41.74 44.62
N ILE A 351 -12.72 41.86 45.86
CA ILE A 351 -13.51 42.36 46.97
C ILE A 351 -13.57 43.88 46.81
N SER A 352 -14.77 44.44 46.61
CA SER A 352 -15.23 45.75 47.12
C SER A 352 -16.73 45.87 46.93
#